data_AF-A0A7X9IGU1-F1
#
_entry.id   AF-A0A7X9IGU1-F1
#
_cell.length_a   1.000
_cell.length_b   1.000
_cell.length_c   1.000
_cell.angle_alpha   90.00
_cell.angle_beta   90.00
_cell.angle_gamma   90.00
#
_symmetry.space_group_name_H-M   'P 1'
#
loop_
_entity.id
_entity.type
_entity.pdbx_description
1 polymer ?
#
loop_
_entity_poly.entity_id
_entity_poly.type
_entity_poly.pdbx_seq_one_letter_code
_entity_poly.pdbx_strand_id
1 'polypeptide(L)' 'MASKVQGNITGLKPSQIRAVERLYARRYPALGGYTVEQARELAVLSAGIGRQIGLLIDRKGRPAMVI' A
#
# COMPACT_ATOMS: atom_id res chain seq x y z
N MET A 1 -9.35 8.94 -10.30
CA MET A 1 -9.07 7.66 -10.99
C MET A 1 -9.18 6.56 -9.97
N ALA A 2 -9.93 5.48 -10.26
CA ALA A 2 -10.17 4.40 -9.31
C ALA A 2 -8.83 3.75 -8.94
N SER A 3 -8.46 3.86 -7.67
CA SER A 3 -7.23 3.34 -7.08
C SER A 3 -7.32 1.82 -6.96
N LYS A 4 -7.13 1.12 -8.07
CA LYS A 4 -7.16 -0.34 -8.13
C LYS A 4 -5.77 -0.90 -7.84
N VAL A 5 -5.68 -1.85 -6.91
CA VAL A 5 -4.47 -2.62 -6.64
C VAL A 5 -4.00 -3.31 -7.92
N GLN A 6 -2.71 -3.16 -8.23
CA GLN A 6 -2.08 -3.76 -9.39
C GLN A 6 -1.40 -5.08 -9.02
N GLY A 7 -0.92 -5.83 -10.02
CA GLY A 7 -0.25 -7.11 -9.81
C GLY A 7 -1.20 -8.31 -9.67
N ASN A 8 -0.67 -9.40 -9.11
CA ASN A 8 -1.41 -10.66 -8.99
C ASN A 8 -2.27 -10.68 -7.71
N ILE A 9 -3.59 -10.48 -7.89
CA ILE A 9 -4.59 -10.53 -6.81
C ILE A 9 -5.23 -11.92 -6.63
N THR A 10 -4.87 -12.91 -7.45
CA THR A 10 -5.44 -14.25 -7.38
C THR A 10 -5.12 -14.90 -6.04
N GLY A 11 -6.14 -15.45 -5.38
CA GLY A 11 -6.03 -16.09 -4.06
C GLY A 11 -6.08 -15.14 -2.85
N LEU A 12 -6.23 -13.82 -3.08
CA LEU A 12 -6.43 -12.87 -1.97
C LEU A 12 -7.90 -12.81 -1.56
N LYS A 13 -8.14 -12.78 -0.25
CA LYS A 13 -9.49 -12.55 0.31
C LYS A 13 -9.96 -11.13 -0.01
N PRO A 14 -11.26 -10.88 -0.17
CA PRO A 14 -11.79 -9.53 -0.38
C PRO A 14 -11.35 -8.53 0.71
N SER A 15 -11.22 -8.97 1.97
CA SER A 15 -10.72 -8.15 3.08
C SER A 15 -9.25 -7.76 2.92
N GLN A 16 -8.41 -8.66 2.39
CA GLN A 16 -7.00 -8.37 2.10
C GLN A 16 -6.89 -7.35 0.97
N ILE A 17 -7.65 -7.52 -0.11
CA ILE A 17 -7.69 -6.56 -1.22
C ILE A 17 -8.10 -5.17 -0.72
N ARG A 18 -9.19 -5.07 0.06
CA ARG A 18 -9.64 -3.80 0.66
C ARG A 18 -8.61 -3.18 1.58
N ALA A 19 -7.83 -3.98 2.31
CA ALA A 19 -6.77 -3.48 3.18
C ALA A 19 -5.62 -2.85 2.36
N VAL A 20 -5.25 -3.46 1.23
CA VAL A 20 -4.27 -2.89 0.29
C VAL A 20 -4.82 -1.64 -0.41
N GLU A 21 -6.09 -1.64 -0.81
CA GLU A 21 -6.73 -0.46 -1.43
C GLU A 21 -6.71 0.78 -0.52
N ARG A 22 -6.81 0.59 0.80
CA ARG A 22 -6.73 1.69 1.78
C ARG A 22 -5.38 2.40 1.77
N LEU A 23 -4.31 1.76 1.28
CA LEU A 23 -3.02 2.42 1.14
C LEU A 23 -3.11 3.63 0.20
N TYR A 24 -3.96 3.60 -0.82
CA TYR A 24 -4.16 4.76 -1.71
C TYR A 24 -4.72 6.00 -1.02
N ALA A 25 -5.43 5.83 0.10
CA ALA A 25 -5.96 6.93 0.89
C ALA A 25 -4.92 7.53 1.87
N ARG A 26 -3.78 6.86 2.07
CA ARG A 26 -2.73 7.32 2.99
C ARG A 26 -2.01 8.56 2.44
N ARG A 27 -1.45 9.34 3.37
CA ARG A 27 -0.51 10.44 3.09
C ARG A 27 0.81 10.12 3.75
N TYR A 28 1.85 10.18 2.95
CA TYR A 28 3.21 9.86 3.35
C TYR A 28 4.04 11.14 3.48
N PRO A 29 5.03 11.19 4.38
CA PRO A 29 5.97 12.29 4.43
C PRO A 29 6.66 12.50 3.07
N ALA A 30 6.68 13.74 2.59
CA ALA A 30 7.36 14.09 1.35
C ALA A 30 8.87 13.84 1.42
N LEU A 31 9.45 13.99 2.61
CA LEU A 31 10.85 13.69 2.92
C LEU A 31 10.91 12.36 3.68
N GLY A 32 11.75 11.42 3.24
CA GLY A 32 11.92 10.11 3.88
C GLY A 32 10.88 9.05 3.51
N GLY A 33 9.76 9.43 2.88
CA GLY A 33 8.80 8.51 2.25
C GLY A 33 7.83 7.80 3.19
N TYR A 34 8.19 7.51 4.45
CA TYR A 34 7.29 6.92 5.45
C TYR A 34 7.68 7.30 6.88
N THR A 35 6.70 7.32 7.79
CA THR A 35 6.97 7.26 9.24
C THR A 35 7.27 5.82 9.67
N VAL A 36 7.81 5.64 10.88
CA VAL A 36 8.07 4.31 11.45
C VAL A 36 6.78 3.49 11.58
N GLU A 37 5.69 4.14 11.96
CA GLU A 37 4.36 3.53 12.10
C GLU A 37 3.81 3.09 10.75
N GLN A 38 3.99 3.89 9.71
CA GLN A 38 3.59 3.56 8.34
C GLN A 38 4.41 2.39 7.78
N ALA A 39 5.71 2.36 8.06
CA ALA A 39 6.57 1.24 7.68
C ALA A 39 6.12 -0.05 8.39
N ARG A 40 5.80 0.01 9.69
CA ARG A 40 5.27 -1.12 10.44
C ARG A 40 3.92 -1.59 9.89
N GLU A 41 3.00 -0.67 9.59
CA GLU A 41 1.71 -1.00 8.99
C GLU A 41 1.89 -1.76 7.66
N LEU A 42 2.76 -1.25 6.78
CA LEU A 42 3.06 -1.87 5.50
C LEU A 42 3.66 -3.27 5.67
N ALA A 43 4.60 -3.44 6.62
CA ALA A 43 5.21 -4.73 6.92
C ALA A 43 4.20 -5.75 7.44
N VAL A 44 3.31 -5.34 8.36
CA VAL A 44 2.23 -6.20 8.89
C VAL A 44 1.28 -6.62 7.77
N LEU A 45 0.90 -5.70 6.90
CA LEU A 45 0.01 -5.99 5.78
C LEU A 45 0.66 -6.96 4.79
N SER A 46 1.92 -6.74 4.43
CA SER A 46 2.68 -7.62 3.55
C SER A 46 2.81 -9.02 4.15
N ALA A 47 3.16 -9.14 5.43
CA ALA A 47 3.23 -10.41 6.14
C ALA A 47 1.87 -11.13 6.20
N GLY A 48 0.79 -10.41 6.48
CA GLY A 48 -0.57 -10.97 6.53
C GLY A 48 -1.14 -11.42 5.19
N ILE A 49 -0.58 -10.92 4.08
CA ILE A 49 -0.91 -11.36 2.72
C ILE A 49 0.05 -12.49 2.25
N GLY A 50 1.24 -12.56 2.84
CA GLY A 50 2.31 -13.48 2.42
C GLY A 50 2.94 -13.07 1.08
N ARG A 51 2.86 -11.79 0.72
CA ARG A 51 3.39 -11.24 -0.54
C ARG A 51 4.00 -9.86 -0.29
N GLN A 52 5.03 -9.50 -1.04
CA GLN A 52 5.60 -8.15 -1.01
C GLN A 52 4.55 -7.14 -1.50
N ILE A 53 4.57 -5.94 -0.91
CA ILE A 53 3.77 -4.79 -1.36
C ILE A 53 4.72 -3.66 -1.76
N GLY A 54 4.55 -3.15 -2.96
CA GLY A 54 5.25 -1.99 -3.50
C GLY A 54 4.37 -0.74 -3.51
N LEU A 55 4.96 0.40 -3.14
CA LEU A 55 4.30 1.71 -3.19
C LEU A 55 5.09 2.65 -4.09
N LEU A 56 4.41 3.27 -5.05
CA LEU A 56 4.94 4.44 -5.76
C LEU A 56 4.26 5.69 -5.19
N ILE A 57 5.04 6.55 -4.55
CA ILE A 57 4.54 7.75 -3.88
C ILE A 57 5.04 8.98 -4.65
N ASP A 58 4.12 9.90 -4.96
CA ASP A 58 4.46 11.16 -5.60
C ASP A 58 5.19 12.11 -4.62
N ARG A 59 5.77 13.20 -5.15
CA ARG A 59 6.48 14.20 -4.33
C ARG A 59 5.58 14.94 -3.33
N LYS A 60 4.25 14.80 -3.43
CA LYS A 60 3.27 15.36 -2.51
C LYS A 60 2.83 14.33 -1.45
N GLY A 61 3.50 13.18 -1.37
CA GLY A 61 3.20 12.14 -0.38
C GLY A 61 1.97 11.31 -0.72
N ARG A 62 1.52 11.28 -1.98
CA ARG A 62 0.32 10.56 -2.41
C ARG A 62 0.70 9.30 -3.16
N PRO A 63 0.13 8.14 -2.82
CA PRO A 63 0.35 6.93 -3.59
C PRO A 63 -0.24 7.07 -4.99
N ALA A 64 0.63 6.95 -5.99
CA ALA A 64 0.26 6.85 -7.39
C ALA A 64 -0.02 5.40 -7.80
N MET A 65 0.65 4.44 -7.16
CA MET A 65 0.54 3.01 -7.47
C MET A 65 0.76 2.14 -6.23
N VAL A 66 0.01 1.04 -6.14
CA VAL A 66 0.18 -0.04 -5.15
C VAL A 66 0.20 -1.36 -5.91
N ILE A 67 1.25 -2.16 -5.74
CA ILE A 67 1.50 -3.43 -6.46
C ILE A 67 1.93 -4.56 -5.53
#